data_AF-A0A7K2CSV1-F1
#
_entry.id   AF-A0A7K2CSV1-F1
#
_cell.length_a   1.000
_cell.length_b   1.000
_cell.length_c   1.000
_cell.angle_alpha   90.00
_cell.angle_beta   90.00
_cell.angle_gamma   90.00
#
_symmetry.space_group_name_H-M   'P 1'
#
loop_
_entity.id
_entity.type
_entity.pdbx_description
1 polymer ?
#
loop_
_entity_poly.entity_id
_entity_poly.type
_entity_poly.pdbx_seq_one_letter_code
_entity_poly.pdbx_strand_id
1 'polypeptide(L)'
;RTLLDHRSFGQYEQCEFVFHFIEKDPTRRDRLRIELRQFDPLPSNVRVAAHLGEFQDVVEELSNSLTSRNRRLDQTHALINPFGVSGVPMELISRFLDSPKCELFLILMVNHLNRFLGAEHMRSGRDSLFGTGDFSDVEAADGGERIPLLVDLYRRQLRDVANFTYTQGFEMRRASEAVAYYVVYATRSITGVEKFKEAMWKVDPSTGTSFSDRNWNQGSLLTGSNVELSQLEQKLEREFGGMIVPIERLDEFTILDTPYRKPHLRTALRSMKSHSKIRITKPDGARGQFPEGTQIHFSRGLGI
;
A
#
# COMPACT_ATOMS: atom_id res chain seq x y z
N ARG A 1 -0.87 -15.82 -12.60
CA ARG A 1 -0.96 -15.11 -13.91
C ARG A 1 0.34 -14.37 -14.09
N THR A 2 0.99 -14.49 -15.24
CA THR A 2 2.21 -13.74 -15.57
C THR A 2 1.86 -12.47 -16.36
N LEU A 3 2.86 -11.64 -16.67
CA LEU A 3 2.72 -10.55 -17.64
C LEU A 3 2.29 -11.08 -19.02
N LEU A 4 2.88 -12.21 -19.45
CA LEU A 4 2.69 -12.79 -20.77
C LEU A 4 1.25 -13.27 -21.01
N ASP A 5 0.60 -13.75 -19.95
CA ASP A 5 -0.80 -14.20 -19.99
C ASP A 5 -1.82 -13.08 -19.75
N HIS A 6 -1.36 -11.83 -19.56
CA HIS A 6 -2.25 -10.75 -19.20
C HIS A 6 -3.05 -10.28 -20.41
N ARG A 7 -4.39 -10.23 -20.29
CA ARG A 7 -5.33 -9.86 -21.38
C ARG A 7 -5.04 -8.54 -22.08
N SER A 8 -4.33 -7.63 -21.42
CA SER A 8 -3.98 -6.31 -21.95
C SER A 8 -2.56 -6.24 -22.51
N PHE A 9 -1.75 -7.30 -22.42
CA PHE A 9 -0.34 -7.26 -22.83
C PHE A 9 -0.15 -6.79 -24.27
N GLY A 10 -0.96 -7.30 -25.21
CA GLY A 10 -0.93 -6.86 -26.62
C GLY A 10 -1.35 -5.41 -26.86
N GLN A 11 -1.93 -4.72 -25.86
CA GLN A 11 -2.22 -3.27 -25.96
C GLN A 11 -0.98 -2.42 -25.64
N TYR A 12 0.10 -3.03 -25.14
CA TYR A 12 1.31 -2.35 -24.67
C TYR A 12 2.56 -2.83 -25.42
N GLU A 13 2.43 -3.20 -26.70
CA GLU A 13 3.56 -3.66 -27.53
C GLU A 13 4.68 -2.60 -27.68
N GLN A 14 4.33 -1.32 -27.57
CA GLN A 14 5.27 -0.20 -27.61
C GLN A 14 5.92 0.10 -26.25
N CYS A 15 5.53 -0.60 -25.18
CA CYS A 15 6.11 -0.45 -23.86
C CYS A 15 7.15 -1.53 -23.62
N GLU A 16 8.30 -1.13 -23.09
CA GLU A 16 9.31 -2.05 -22.60
C GLU A 16 9.01 -2.39 -21.13
N PHE A 17 8.94 -3.69 -20.82
CA PHE A 17 8.77 -4.21 -19.47
C PHE A 17 10.11 -4.76 -18.99
N VAL A 18 10.66 -4.17 -17.93
CA VAL A 18 11.94 -4.59 -17.37
C VAL A 18 11.74 -5.12 -15.95
N PHE A 19 12.16 -6.36 -15.70
CA PHE A 19 12.14 -6.98 -14.38
C PHE A 19 13.56 -7.10 -13.85
N HIS A 20 13.80 -6.48 -12.70
CA HIS A 20 15.04 -6.61 -11.95
C HIS A 20 14.80 -7.42 -10.68
N PHE A 21 15.51 -8.53 -10.54
CA PHE A 21 15.55 -9.32 -9.33
C PHE A 21 16.94 -9.19 -8.69
N ILE A 22 16.99 -8.90 -7.40
CA ILE A 22 18.24 -8.77 -6.65
C ILE A 22 18.24 -9.85 -5.56
N GLU A 23 19.24 -10.72 -5.59
CA GLU A 23 19.40 -11.80 -4.62
C GLU A 23 20.89 -11.94 -4.28
N LYS A 24 21.21 -11.93 -2.99
CA LYS A 24 22.60 -11.94 -2.51
C LYS A 24 23.20 -13.32 -2.45
N ASP A 25 22.36 -14.34 -2.25
CA ASP A 25 22.81 -15.72 -2.18
C ASP A 25 22.99 -16.27 -3.61
N PRO A 26 24.22 -16.68 -3.99
CA PRO A 26 24.49 -17.12 -5.34
C PRO A 26 23.67 -18.37 -5.72
N THR A 27 23.45 -19.29 -4.79
CA THR A 27 22.67 -20.51 -5.02
C THR A 27 21.19 -20.19 -5.25
N ARG A 28 20.61 -19.30 -4.45
CA ARG A 28 19.21 -18.85 -4.64
C ARG A 28 19.05 -18.08 -5.94
N ARG A 29 20.00 -17.22 -6.28
CA ARG A 29 20.00 -16.47 -7.55
C ARG A 29 20.09 -17.40 -8.75
N ASP A 30 20.93 -18.44 -8.69
CA ASP A 30 21.04 -19.43 -9.76
C ASP A 30 19.76 -20.25 -9.90
N ARG A 31 19.14 -20.63 -8.78
CA ARG A 31 17.81 -21.26 -8.83
C ARG A 31 16.77 -20.34 -9.44
N LEU A 32 16.74 -19.06 -9.05
CA LEU A 32 15.85 -18.06 -9.64
C LEU A 32 16.04 -17.96 -11.16
N ARG A 33 17.29 -17.96 -11.65
CA ARG A 33 17.57 -17.96 -13.10
C ARG A 33 17.00 -19.18 -13.80
N ILE A 34 17.06 -20.37 -13.18
CA ILE A 34 16.45 -21.59 -13.73
C ILE A 34 14.92 -21.42 -13.79
N GLU A 35 14.29 -20.92 -12.74
CA GLU A 35 12.85 -20.66 -12.73
C GLU A 35 12.45 -19.62 -13.79
N LEU A 36 13.27 -18.60 -14.03
CA LEU A 36 12.97 -17.57 -15.04
C LEU A 36 13.04 -18.11 -16.48
N ARG A 37 13.86 -19.14 -16.75
CA ARG A 37 13.98 -19.75 -18.09
C ARG A 37 12.71 -20.46 -18.55
N GLN A 38 11.78 -20.78 -17.65
CA GLN A 38 10.50 -21.37 -18.05
C GLN A 38 9.64 -20.42 -18.90
N PHE A 39 9.97 -19.13 -18.91
CA PHE A 39 9.29 -18.10 -19.70
C PHE A 39 9.97 -17.83 -21.05
N ASP A 40 11.05 -18.53 -21.37
CA ASP A 40 11.75 -18.35 -22.65
C ASP A 40 11.00 -19.05 -23.81
N PRO A 41 10.99 -18.46 -25.03
CA PRO A 41 11.60 -17.17 -25.36
C PRO A 41 10.74 -15.98 -24.90
N LEU A 42 11.39 -14.95 -24.35
CA LEU A 42 10.72 -13.70 -23.99
C LEU A 42 10.39 -12.85 -25.24
N PRO A 43 9.25 -12.13 -25.24
CA PRO A 43 8.97 -11.11 -26.25
C PRO A 43 10.05 -10.03 -26.30
N SER A 44 10.24 -9.39 -27.46
CA SER A 44 11.30 -8.39 -27.67
C SER A 44 11.20 -7.16 -26.75
N ASN A 45 10.00 -6.85 -26.27
CA ASN A 45 9.72 -5.76 -25.35
C ASN A 45 9.74 -6.19 -23.87
N VAL A 46 10.16 -7.41 -23.54
CA VAL A 46 10.28 -7.92 -22.16
C VAL A 46 11.73 -8.24 -21.85
N ARG A 47 12.27 -7.64 -20.79
CA ARG A 47 13.63 -7.88 -20.30
C ARG A 47 13.59 -8.35 -18.87
N VAL A 48 14.40 -9.35 -18.56
CA VAL A 48 14.52 -9.90 -17.21
C VAL A 48 16.00 -9.98 -16.83
N ALA A 49 16.34 -9.46 -15.66
CA ALA A 49 17.69 -9.50 -15.11
C ALA A 49 17.66 -9.99 -13.66
N ALA A 50 18.54 -10.94 -13.35
CA ALA A 50 18.79 -11.42 -11.99
C ALA A 50 20.22 -11.03 -11.57
N HIS A 51 20.31 -10.10 -10.63
CA HIS A 51 21.53 -9.52 -10.08
C HIS A 51 21.97 -10.28 -8.84
N LEU A 52 23.29 -10.51 -8.72
CA LEU A 52 23.90 -11.06 -7.51
C LEU A 52 24.41 -9.90 -6.66
N GLY A 53 23.86 -9.72 -5.46
CA GLY A 53 24.33 -8.68 -4.53
C GLY A 53 23.30 -8.35 -3.45
N GLU A 54 23.71 -7.57 -2.46
CA GLU A 54 22.78 -6.96 -1.51
C GLU A 54 21.97 -5.86 -2.22
N PHE A 55 20.76 -5.60 -1.72
CA PHE A 55 19.87 -4.57 -2.28
C PHE A 55 20.57 -3.21 -2.37
N GLN A 56 21.20 -2.79 -1.27
CA GLN A 56 21.84 -1.48 -1.17
C GLN A 56 22.90 -1.30 -2.26
N ASP A 57 23.84 -2.24 -2.40
CA ASP A 57 24.96 -2.12 -3.34
C ASP A 57 24.45 -2.03 -4.80
N VAL A 58 23.55 -2.94 -5.18
CA VAL A 58 23.02 -3.00 -6.55
C VAL A 58 22.19 -1.75 -6.86
N VAL A 59 21.36 -1.29 -5.93
CA VAL A 59 20.51 -0.11 -6.14
C VAL A 59 21.33 1.18 -6.11
N GLU A 60 22.39 1.26 -5.31
CA GLU A 60 23.33 2.38 -5.36
C GLU A 60 24.03 2.46 -6.73
N GLU A 61 24.52 1.35 -7.26
CA GLU A 61 25.12 1.30 -8.60
C GLU A 61 24.12 1.74 -9.68
N LEU A 62 22.89 1.19 -9.65
CA LEU A 62 21.82 1.57 -10.59
C LEU A 62 21.46 3.05 -10.46
N SER A 63 21.31 3.56 -9.23
CA SER A 63 21.02 4.96 -8.96
C SER A 63 22.11 5.86 -9.50
N ASN A 64 23.39 5.56 -9.22
CA ASN A 64 24.53 6.35 -9.68
C ASN A 64 24.63 6.34 -11.21
N SER A 65 24.35 5.20 -11.83
CA SER A 65 24.30 5.05 -13.29
C SER A 65 23.18 5.87 -13.93
N LEU A 66 22.02 6.01 -13.29
CA LEU A 66 20.94 6.86 -13.76
C LEU A 66 21.31 8.34 -13.61
N THR A 67 21.81 8.73 -12.43
CA THR A 67 22.22 10.10 -12.13
C THR A 67 23.32 10.60 -13.06
N SER A 68 24.35 9.80 -13.34
CA SER A 68 25.44 10.18 -14.27
C SER A 68 24.97 10.41 -15.71
N ARG A 69 23.84 9.81 -16.09
CA ARG A 69 23.17 10.00 -17.39
C ARG A 69 22.08 11.07 -17.35
N ASN A 70 21.95 11.81 -16.24
CA ASN A 70 20.86 12.75 -15.98
C ASN A 70 19.46 12.13 -16.23
N ARG A 71 19.31 10.85 -15.87
CA ARG A 71 18.06 10.10 -15.96
C ARG A 71 17.52 9.83 -14.57
N ARG A 72 16.20 9.62 -14.51
CA ARG A 72 15.50 9.10 -13.33
C ARG A 72 14.97 7.70 -13.65
N LEU A 73 14.53 7.00 -12.62
CA LEU A 73 13.84 5.74 -12.79
C LEU A 73 12.54 5.97 -13.60
N ASP A 74 12.32 5.12 -14.60
CA ASP A 74 11.07 5.06 -15.34
C ASP A 74 9.95 4.53 -14.41
N GLN A 75 8.72 4.37 -14.92
CA GLN A 75 7.60 3.87 -14.12
C GLN A 75 7.96 2.52 -13.47
N THR A 76 8.01 2.50 -12.14
CA THR A 76 8.53 1.35 -11.39
C THR A 76 7.62 1.02 -10.22
N HIS A 77 7.34 -0.26 -10.06
CA HIS A 77 6.82 -0.81 -8.82
C HIS A 77 7.97 -1.57 -8.15
N ALA A 78 8.46 -1.07 -7.01
CA ALA A 78 9.50 -1.72 -6.24
C ALA A 78 8.88 -2.59 -5.15
N LEU A 79 9.28 -3.86 -5.07
CA LEU A 79 8.99 -4.73 -3.93
C LEU A 79 10.30 -4.95 -3.16
N ILE A 80 10.37 -4.47 -1.92
CA ILE A 80 11.54 -4.56 -1.07
C ILE A 80 11.21 -5.39 0.18
N ASN A 81 12.00 -6.42 0.42
CA ASN A 81 11.86 -7.33 1.56
C ASN A 81 13.17 -7.39 2.34
N PRO A 82 13.43 -6.42 3.25
CA PRO A 82 14.66 -6.39 4.01
C PRO A 82 14.80 -7.62 4.92
N PHE A 83 16.04 -8.09 5.09
CA PHE A 83 16.37 -9.05 6.15
C PHE A 83 16.59 -8.30 7.46
N GLY A 84 15.56 -8.20 8.29
CA GLY A 84 15.63 -7.45 9.54
C GLY A 84 15.69 -5.94 9.30
N VAL A 85 16.75 -5.28 9.76
CA VAL A 85 16.89 -3.81 9.74
C VAL A 85 17.98 -3.29 8.80
N SER A 86 18.70 -4.16 8.12
CA SER A 86 19.89 -3.78 7.36
C SER A 86 19.66 -3.81 5.85
N GLY A 87 20.46 -3.03 5.13
CA GLY A 87 20.57 -3.09 3.67
C GLY A 87 19.47 -2.38 2.89
N VAL A 88 18.60 -1.62 3.56
CA VAL A 88 17.54 -0.80 2.92
C VAL A 88 17.43 0.56 3.62
N PRO A 89 18.41 1.47 3.44
CA PRO A 89 18.34 2.81 4.02
C PRO A 89 17.18 3.63 3.44
N MET A 90 16.46 4.39 4.28
CA MET A 90 15.39 5.30 3.87
C MET A 90 15.87 6.32 2.83
N GLU A 91 17.10 6.83 2.98
CA GLU A 91 17.69 7.78 2.04
C GLU A 91 17.90 7.19 0.64
N LEU A 92 18.26 5.90 0.54
CA LEU A 92 18.38 5.22 -0.74
C LEU A 92 17.01 5.01 -1.39
N ILE A 93 15.99 4.65 -0.61
CA ILE A 93 14.60 4.60 -1.08
C ILE A 93 14.18 5.96 -1.65
N SER A 94 14.42 7.04 -0.87
CA SER A 94 14.09 8.42 -1.24
C SER A 94 14.69 8.79 -2.59
N ARG A 95 16.01 8.63 -2.73
CA ARG A 95 16.74 8.99 -3.97
C ARG A 95 16.36 8.11 -5.15
N PHE A 96 16.27 6.79 -4.95
CA PHE A 96 16.05 5.85 -6.05
C PHE A 96 14.63 5.89 -6.60
N LEU A 97 13.63 6.14 -5.73
CA LEU A 97 12.19 6.14 -6.07
C LEU A 97 11.59 7.56 -6.15
N ASP A 98 12.41 8.60 -6.35
CA ASP A 98 11.96 10.01 -6.45
C ASP A 98 11.13 10.31 -7.73
N SER A 99 11.00 9.35 -8.65
CA SER A 99 10.18 9.54 -9.85
C SER A 99 8.67 9.54 -9.50
N PRO A 100 7.84 10.44 -10.08
CA PRO A 100 6.40 10.53 -9.77
C PRO A 100 5.61 9.24 -10.03
N LYS A 101 6.12 8.39 -10.91
CA LYS A 101 5.49 7.11 -11.31
C LYS A 101 6.09 5.90 -10.58
N CYS A 102 6.84 6.12 -9.50
CA CYS A 102 7.33 5.06 -8.64
C CYS A 102 6.36 4.74 -7.51
N GLU A 103 6.22 3.46 -7.23
CA GLU A 103 5.46 2.91 -6.10
C GLU A 103 6.32 1.89 -5.36
N LEU A 104 6.08 1.75 -4.06
CA LEU A 104 6.83 0.87 -3.17
C LEU A 104 5.91 -0.05 -2.40
N PHE A 105 6.16 -1.35 -2.47
CA PHE A 105 5.80 -2.32 -1.43
C PHE A 105 7.03 -2.65 -0.61
N LEU A 106 6.93 -2.44 0.71
CA LEU A 106 7.95 -2.85 1.66
C LEU A 106 7.37 -3.81 2.69
N ILE A 107 8.05 -4.94 2.88
CA ILE A 107 7.74 -5.91 3.92
C ILE A 107 8.44 -5.46 5.22
N LEU A 108 7.69 -4.79 6.09
CA LEU A 108 8.21 -4.29 7.36
C LEU A 108 8.09 -5.38 8.42
N MET A 109 9.21 -5.98 8.81
CA MET A 109 9.31 -7.03 9.83
C MET A 109 9.07 -6.50 11.26
N VAL A 110 7.89 -5.90 11.50
CA VAL A 110 7.59 -5.11 12.70
C VAL A 110 7.67 -5.91 13.99
N ASN A 111 7.34 -7.21 13.97
CA ASN A 111 7.45 -8.05 15.16
C ASN A 111 8.92 -8.21 15.60
N HIS A 112 9.82 -8.40 14.63
CA HIS A 112 11.26 -8.45 14.90
C HIS A 112 11.77 -7.11 15.43
N LEU A 113 11.40 -6.00 14.77
CA LEU A 113 11.71 -4.64 15.21
C LEU A 113 11.23 -4.37 16.65
N ASN A 114 9.98 -4.72 16.96
CA ASN A 114 9.36 -4.53 18.26
C ASN A 114 10.11 -5.29 19.37
N ARG A 115 10.51 -6.54 19.09
CA ARG A 115 11.24 -7.39 20.04
C ARG A 115 12.64 -6.87 20.36
N PHE A 116 13.32 -6.30 19.37
CA PHE A 116 14.72 -5.89 19.49
C PHE A 116 14.91 -4.37 19.45
N LEU A 117 13.86 -3.60 19.75
CA LEU A 117 13.87 -2.14 19.66
C LEU A 117 15.01 -1.49 20.44
N GLY A 118 15.28 -1.98 21.66
CA GLY A 118 16.33 -1.48 22.56
C GLY A 118 17.68 -2.19 22.42
N ALA A 119 17.87 -3.05 21.41
CA ALA A 119 19.12 -3.77 21.24
C ALA A 119 20.17 -2.90 20.54
N GLU A 120 21.25 -2.57 21.24
CA GLU A 120 22.27 -1.61 20.76
C GLU A 120 22.87 -2.00 19.39
N HIS A 121 23.12 -3.29 19.18
CA HIS A 121 23.66 -3.80 17.91
C HIS A 121 22.73 -3.59 16.70
N MET A 122 21.44 -3.30 16.92
CA MET A 122 20.48 -3.02 15.85
C MET A 122 20.24 -1.53 15.61
N ARG A 123 20.71 -0.65 16.52
CA ARG A 123 20.40 0.78 16.51
C ARG A 123 20.72 1.45 15.17
N SER A 124 21.95 1.27 14.68
CA SER A 124 22.38 1.88 13.42
C SER A 124 21.55 1.40 12.21
N GLY A 125 21.27 0.09 12.12
CA GLY A 125 20.44 -0.45 11.05
C GLY A 125 19.00 0.03 11.13
N ARG A 126 18.42 0.04 12.34
CA ARG A 126 17.08 0.57 12.60
C ARG A 126 16.97 2.04 12.20
N ASP A 127 17.90 2.87 12.65
CA ASP A 127 17.87 4.31 12.38
C ASP A 127 18.05 4.58 10.87
N SER A 128 18.89 3.78 10.19
CA SER A 128 19.08 3.80 8.74
C SER A 128 17.82 3.38 7.97
N LEU A 129 17.17 2.28 8.36
CA LEU A 129 15.92 1.80 7.77
C LEU A 129 14.81 2.83 7.88
N PHE A 130 14.66 3.44 9.06
CA PHE A 130 13.61 4.42 9.31
C PHE A 130 13.96 5.82 8.78
N GLY A 131 15.25 6.14 8.60
CA GLY A 131 15.70 7.50 8.27
C GLY A 131 15.68 8.46 9.46
N THR A 132 15.47 7.94 10.67
CA THR A 132 15.45 8.71 11.92
C THR A 132 15.88 7.84 13.08
N GLY A 133 16.54 8.44 14.07
CA GLY A 133 16.83 7.81 15.37
C GLY A 133 15.80 8.16 16.45
N ASP A 134 14.76 8.92 16.12
CA ASP A 134 13.69 9.31 17.04
C ASP A 134 12.60 8.24 17.12
N PHE A 135 12.64 7.48 18.22
CA PHE A 135 11.67 6.45 18.56
C PHE A 135 10.96 6.77 19.90
N SER A 136 11.00 8.02 20.37
CA SER A 136 10.55 8.36 21.73
C SER A 136 9.12 7.89 22.02
N ASP A 137 8.19 8.11 21.08
CA ASP A 137 6.79 7.69 21.23
C ASP A 137 6.65 6.17 21.30
N VAL A 138 7.46 5.45 20.51
CA VAL A 138 7.47 3.99 20.44
C VAL A 138 8.07 3.40 21.73
N GLU A 139 9.14 4.00 22.23
CA GLU A 139 9.84 3.58 23.46
C GLU A 139 9.00 3.86 24.71
N ALA A 140 8.23 4.95 24.72
CA ALA A 140 7.30 5.29 25.79
C ALA A 140 6.03 4.43 25.82
N ALA A 141 5.66 3.81 24.70
CA ALA A 141 4.44 3.02 24.59
C ALA A 141 4.55 1.63 25.23
N ASP A 142 3.43 1.18 25.81
CA ASP A 142 3.26 -0.19 26.29
C ASP A 142 3.07 -1.18 25.13
N GLY A 143 3.35 -2.46 25.39
CA GLY A 143 3.60 -3.46 24.35
C GLY A 143 2.54 -3.60 23.24
N GLY A 144 1.26 -3.37 23.56
CA GLY A 144 0.17 -3.45 22.58
C GLY A 144 0.13 -2.28 21.57
N GLU A 145 0.56 -1.09 21.98
CA GLU A 145 0.51 0.13 21.16
C GLU A 145 1.78 0.36 20.34
N ARG A 146 2.87 -0.31 20.75
CA ARG A 146 4.20 -0.15 20.15
C ARG A 146 4.25 -0.54 18.66
N ILE A 147 3.57 -1.62 18.27
CA ILE A 147 3.56 -2.09 16.87
C ILE A 147 2.88 -1.07 15.93
N PRO A 148 1.65 -0.61 16.20
CA PRO A 148 1.04 0.47 15.42
C PRO A 148 1.92 1.72 15.31
N LEU A 149 2.53 2.16 16.41
CA LEU A 149 3.41 3.33 16.42
C LEU A 149 4.68 3.14 15.55
N LEU A 150 5.27 1.94 15.54
CA LEU A 150 6.38 1.61 14.64
C LEU A 150 5.98 1.70 13.17
N VAL A 151 4.82 1.14 12.81
CA VAL A 151 4.31 1.19 11.42
C VAL A 151 4.04 2.65 11.02
N ASP A 152 3.42 3.43 11.90
CA ASP A 152 3.10 4.83 11.63
C ASP A 152 4.35 5.72 11.57
N LEU A 153 5.36 5.46 12.38
CA LEU A 153 6.67 6.12 12.26
C LEU A 153 7.29 5.83 10.89
N TYR A 154 7.35 4.57 10.46
CA TYR A 154 7.90 4.22 9.16
C TYR A 154 7.13 4.88 8.00
N ARG A 155 5.79 4.86 8.07
CA ARG A 155 4.91 5.51 7.10
C ARG A 155 5.09 7.03 7.07
N ARG A 156 5.31 7.68 8.22
CA ARG A 156 5.65 9.11 8.28
C ARG A 156 6.95 9.38 7.57
N GLN A 157 8.00 8.62 7.85
CA GLN A 157 9.31 8.80 7.21
C GLN A 157 9.27 8.57 5.69
N LEU A 158 8.47 7.63 5.19
CA LEU A 158 8.23 7.50 3.75
C LEU A 158 7.60 8.75 3.11
N ARG A 159 6.76 9.49 3.84
CA ARG A 159 6.19 10.75 3.36
C ARG A 159 7.20 11.89 3.48
N ASP A 160 7.80 12.03 4.65
CA ASP A 160 8.60 13.20 5.01
C ASP A 160 9.99 13.16 4.37
N VAL A 161 10.62 11.98 4.29
CA VAL A 161 11.98 11.80 3.76
C VAL A 161 11.98 11.30 2.31
N ALA A 162 11.10 10.34 1.98
CA ALA A 162 11.02 9.75 0.64
C ALA A 162 9.96 10.40 -0.27
N ASN A 163 9.31 11.47 0.19
CA ASN A 163 8.39 12.30 -0.60
C ASN A 163 7.26 11.51 -1.28
N PHE A 164 6.81 10.41 -0.66
CA PHE A 164 5.57 9.75 -1.07
C PHE A 164 4.36 10.53 -0.55
N THR A 165 3.32 10.68 -1.36
CA THR A 165 2.11 11.42 -0.94
C THR A 165 1.23 10.57 -0.04
N TYR A 166 1.08 9.28 -0.37
CA TYR A 166 0.17 8.37 0.29
C TYR A 166 0.90 7.13 0.77
N THR A 167 0.52 6.66 1.96
CA THR A 167 1.02 5.40 2.50
C THR A 167 -0.10 4.60 3.13
N GLN A 168 -0.05 3.28 2.97
CA GLN A 168 -1.01 2.34 3.56
C GLN A 168 -0.25 1.21 4.24
N GLY A 169 -0.82 0.67 5.31
CA GLY A 169 -0.34 -0.53 5.98
C GLY A 169 -1.36 -1.65 5.85
N PHE A 170 -0.89 -2.87 5.61
CA PHE A 170 -1.70 -4.07 5.65
C PHE A 170 -1.04 -5.09 6.59
N GLU A 171 -1.75 -5.48 7.64
CA GLU A 171 -1.23 -6.31 8.72
C GLU A 171 -1.21 -7.78 8.33
N MET A 172 -0.08 -8.45 8.49
CA MET A 172 0.06 -9.89 8.24
C MET A 172 0.22 -10.63 9.56
N ARG A 173 -0.68 -11.56 9.86
CA ARG A 173 -0.71 -12.36 11.09
C ARG A 173 -0.37 -13.83 10.81
N ARG A 174 0.25 -14.45 11.80
CA ARG A 174 0.47 -15.90 11.84
C ARG A 174 -0.84 -16.62 12.18
N ALA A 175 -0.83 -17.94 12.05
CA ALA A 175 -1.94 -18.79 12.47
C ALA A 175 -2.27 -18.65 13.98
N SER A 176 -1.30 -18.22 14.80
CA SER A 176 -1.48 -17.89 16.21
C SER A 176 -2.12 -16.52 16.47
N GLU A 177 -2.54 -15.80 15.42
CA GLU A 177 -3.05 -14.42 15.42
C GLU A 177 -2.03 -13.34 15.85
N ALA A 178 -0.80 -13.74 16.18
CA ALA A 178 0.28 -12.78 16.43
C ALA A 178 0.70 -12.08 15.14
N VAL A 179 0.95 -10.77 15.23
CA VAL A 179 1.48 -9.98 14.12
C VAL A 179 2.81 -10.57 13.66
N ALA A 180 2.93 -10.87 12.36
CA ALA A 180 4.17 -11.30 11.73
C ALA A 180 4.94 -10.09 11.19
N TYR A 181 4.33 -9.36 10.28
CA TYR A 181 4.90 -8.20 9.59
C TYR A 181 3.79 -7.32 9.01
N TYR A 182 4.14 -6.15 8.50
CA TYR A 182 3.22 -5.32 7.69
C TYR A 182 3.71 -5.26 6.26
N VAL A 183 2.78 -5.29 5.31
CA VAL A 183 3.04 -4.79 3.97
C VAL A 183 2.76 -3.29 4.00
N VAL A 184 3.80 -2.48 3.85
CA VAL A 184 3.70 -1.03 3.74
C VAL A 184 3.72 -0.66 2.26
N TYR A 185 2.67 -0.01 1.80
CA TYR A 185 2.58 0.54 0.45
C TYR A 185 2.79 2.04 0.46
N ALA A 186 3.58 2.57 -0.47
CA ALA A 186 3.78 3.99 -0.68
C ALA A 186 3.61 4.36 -2.16
N THR A 187 2.86 5.43 -2.43
CA THR A 187 2.58 5.91 -3.79
C THR A 187 2.33 7.42 -3.79
N ARG A 188 2.45 8.05 -4.96
CA ARG A 188 2.03 9.43 -5.21
C ARG A 188 0.68 9.52 -5.93
N SER A 189 0.08 8.37 -6.23
CA SER A 189 -1.14 8.24 -7.02
C SER A 189 -2.32 7.78 -6.16
N ILE A 190 -3.41 8.55 -6.16
CA ILE A 190 -4.66 8.12 -5.53
C ILE A 190 -5.21 6.83 -6.17
N THR A 191 -5.00 6.65 -7.48
CA THR A 191 -5.33 5.42 -8.20
C THR A 191 -4.55 4.23 -7.64
N GLY A 192 -3.28 4.44 -7.27
CA GLY A 192 -2.47 3.43 -6.59
C GLY A 192 -3.10 3.02 -5.25
N VAL A 193 -3.51 3.99 -4.44
CA VAL A 193 -4.21 3.73 -3.16
C VAL A 193 -5.51 2.96 -3.38
N GLU A 194 -6.32 3.36 -4.36
CA GLU A 194 -7.57 2.67 -4.70
C GLU A 194 -7.32 1.21 -5.10
N LYS A 195 -6.31 0.95 -5.96
CA LYS A 195 -5.98 -0.40 -6.42
C LYS A 195 -5.38 -1.26 -5.32
N PHE A 196 -4.54 -0.69 -4.45
CA PHE A 196 -4.04 -1.40 -3.28
C PHE A 196 -5.18 -1.77 -2.35
N LYS A 197 -6.10 -0.85 -2.07
CA LYS A 197 -7.28 -1.11 -1.25
C LYS A 197 -8.20 -2.18 -1.84
N GLU A 198 -8.41 -2.17 -3.16
CA GLU A 198 -9.13 -3.26 -3.84
C GLU A 198 -8.47 -4.62 -3.60
N ALA A 199 -7.13 -4.70 -3.57
CA ALA A 199 -6.40 -5.92 -3.26
C ALA A 199 -6.56 -6.31 -1.78
N MET A 200 -6.41 -5.37 -0.84
CA MET A 200 -6.60 -5.61 0.59
C MET A 200 -7.98 -6.23 0.88
N TRP A 201 -9.05 -5.68 0.30
CA TRP A 201 -10.41 -6.22 0.49
C TRP A 201 -10.70 -7.55 -0.21
N LYS A 202 -9.90 -7.92 -1.22
CA LYS A 202 -9.99 -9.27 -1.79
C LYS A 202 -9.38 -10.31 -0.85
N VAL A 203 -8.33 -9.91 -0.13
CA VAL A 203 -7.64 -10.75 0.85
C VAL A 203 -8.42 -10.80 2.17
N ASP A 204 -8.98 -9.67 2.60
CA ASP A 204 -9.81 -9.52 3.79
C ASP A 204 -11.13 -8.82 3.46
N PRO A 205 -12.16 -9.61 3.11
CA PRO A 205 -13.49 -9.09 2.80
C PRO A 205 -14.24 -8.47 3.99
N SER A 206 -13.72 -8.58 5.21
CA SER A 206 -14.41 -8.11 6.42
C SER A 206 -14.02 -6.69 6.80
N THR A 207 -12.72 -6.42 6.91
CA THR A 207 -12.20 -5.09 7.32
C THR A 207 -11.34 -4.44 6.25
N GLY A 208 -10.74 -5.24 5.37
CA GLY A 208 -9.77 -4.79 4.39
C GLY A 208 -8.49 -4.25 5.01
N THR A 209 -8.07 -4.73 6.18
CA THR A 209 -6.91 -4.18 6.92
C THR A 209 -5.85 -5.22 7.31
N SER A 210 -6.20 -6.51 7.36
CA SER A 210 -5.29 -7.56 7.82
C SER A 210 -5.47 -8.89 7.09
N PHE A 211 -4.48 -9.77 7.16
CA PHE A 211 -4.58 -11.16 6.74
C PHE A 211 -4.04 -12.06 7.85
N SER A 212 -4.62 -13.26 8.01
CA SER A 212 -4.12 -14.28 8.94
C SER A 212 -3.96 -15.62 8.25
N ASP A 213 -2.82 -16.30 8.46
CA ASP A 213 -2.57 -17.66 7.97
C ASP A 213 -3.65 -18.66 8.45
N ARG A 214 -4.30 -18.39 9.59
CA ARG A 214 -5.42 -19.20 10.09
C ARG A 214 -6.57 -19.29 9.09
N ASN A 215 -6.72 -18.26 8.25
CA ASN A 215 -7.78 -18.12 7.27
C ASN A 215 -7.36 -18.52 5.85
N TRP A 216 -6.09 -18.96 5.65
CA TRP A 216 -5.51 -19.27 4.33
C TRP A 216 -6.29 -20.32 3.53
N ASN A 217 -6.81 -21.35 4.21
CA ASN A 217 -7.56 -22.45 3.57
C ASN A 217 -9.08 -22.30 3.66
N GLN A 218 -9.60 -21.27 4.33
CA GLN A 218 -11.04 -21.06 4.51
C GLN A 218 -11.63 -20.30 3.31
N GLY A 219 -11.18 -20.65 2.10
CA GLY A 219 -11.40 -19.95 0.85
C GLY A 219 -12.77 -19.27 0.79
N SER A 220 -12.78 -17.94 0.87
CA SER A 220 -13.97 -17.11 0.70
C SER A 220 -15.23 -17.59 1.43
N LEU A 221 -15.13 -18.34 2.54
CA LEU A 221 -16.30 -18.81 3.30
C LEU A 221 -17.03 -17.66 4.01
N LEU A 222 -16.48 -16.46 3.95
CA LEU A 222 -17.11 -15.20 4.34
C LEU A 222 -17.68 -14.43 3.12
N THR A 223 -18.24 -15.13 2.13
CA THR A 223 -19.08 -14.50 1.08
C THR A 223 -20.35 -13.83 1.64
N GLY A 224 -20.62 -13.98 2.94
CA GLY A 224 -21.65 -13.26 3.69
C GLY A 224 -21.07 -12.24 4.67
N SER A 225 -20.05 -11.47 4.30
CA SER A 225 -19.54 -10.40 5.16
C SER A 225 -20.53 -9.23 5.20
N ASN A 226 -21.33 -9.13 6.26
CA ASN A 226 -21.95 -7.87 6.68
C ASN A 226 -20.82 -6.89 7.02
N VAL A 227 -20.28 -6.24 5.99
CA VAL A 227 -19.30 -5.17 6.15
C VAL A 227 -19.96 -4.12 7.05
N GLU A 228 -19.37 -3.87 8.21
CA GLU A 228 -19.90 -2.88 9.14
C GLU A 228 -19.71 -1.49 8.53
N LEU A 229 -20.79 -0.86 8.06
CA LEU A 229 -20.75 0.47 7.42
C LEU A 229 -21.04 1.61 8.39
N SER A 230 -21.48 1.31 9.61
CA SER A 230 -21.77 2.28 10.67
C SER A 230 -20.59 3.25 10.90
N GLN A 231 -19.36 2.75 10.90
CA GLN A 231 -18.16 3.56 11.11
C GLN A 231 -17.91 4.51 9.92
N LEU A 232 -18.20 4.08 8.69
CA LEU A 232 -18.13 4.94 7.52
C LEU A 232 -19.20 6.03 7.59
N GLU A 233 -20.44 5.66 7.91
CA GLU A 233 -21.55 6.62 8.06
C GLU A 233 -21.25 7.67 9.14
N GLN A 234 -20.77 7.24 10.32
CA GLN A 234 -20.38 8.14 11.41
C GLN A 234 -19.24 9.09 11.03
N LYS A 235 -18.23 8.60 10.29
CA LYS A 235 -17.14 9.44 9.78
C LYS A 235 -17.66 10.48 8.78
N LEU A 236 -18.53 10.08 7.85
CA LEU A 236 -19.13 10.99 6.88
C LEU A 236 -19.99 12.06 7.55
N GLU A 237 -20.79 11.69 8.56
CA GLU A 237 -21.60 12.65 9.34
C GLU A 237 -20.75 13.63 10.11
N ARG A 238 -19.68 13.15 10.75
CA ARG A 238 -18.77 13.99 11.53
C ARG A 238 -18.04 15.00 10.64
N GLU A 239 -17.56 14.55 9.50
CA GLU A 239 -16.74 15.39 8.60
C GLU A 239 -17.60 16.35 7.76
N PHE A 240 -18.76 15.89 7.28
CA PHE A 240 -19.56 16.61 6.28
C PHE A 240 -20.93 17.05 6.76
N GLY A 241 -21.27 16.87 8.04
CA GLY A 241 -22.56 17.22 8.63
C GLY A 241 -22.97 18.67 8.33
N GLY A 242 -24.15 18.84 7.71
CA GLY A 242 -24.66 20.16 7.32
C GLY A 242 -24.04 20.76 6.05
N MET A 243 -23.15 20.04 5.36
CA MET A 243 -22.52 20.49 4.12
C MET A 243 -23.22 19.92 2.88
N ILE A 244 -22.96 20.55 1.73
CA ILE A 244 -23.26 20.00 0.40
C ILE A 244 -21.93 19.61 -0.21
N VAL A 245 -21.76 18.33 -0.50
CA VAL A 245 -20.47 17.77 -0.91
C VAL A 245 -20.62 16.98 -2.21
N PRO A 246 -19.76 17.22 -3.22
CA PRO A 246 -19.77 16.44 -4.45
C PRO A 246 -19.29 15.00 -4.20
N ILE A 247 -19.83 14.04 -4.96
CA ILE A 247 -19.54 12.61 -4.78
C ILE A 247 -18.04 12.27 -4.95
N GLU A 248 -17.32 13.02 -5.79
CA GLU A 248 -15.89 12.87 -6.04
C GLU A 248 -15.09 13.14 -4.77
N ARG A 249 -15.48 14.17 -4.01
CA ARG A 249 -14.84 14.49 -2.74
C ARG A 249 -15.07 13.40 -1.69
N LEU A 250 -16.27 12.80 -1.68
CA LEU A 250 -16.57 11.67 -0.80
C LEU A 250 -15.80 10.41 -1.23
N ASP A 251 -15.60 10.20 -2.53
CA ASP A 251 -14.77 9.12 -3.06
C ASP A 251 -13.32 9.26 -2.60
N GLU A 252 -12.74 10.45 -2.77
CA GLU A 252 -11.39 10.76 -2.27
C GLU A 252 -11.27 10.50 -0.77
N PHE A 253 -12.18 11.07 0.03
CA PHE A 253 -12.21 10.87 1.48
C PHE A 253 -12.33 9.38 1.84
N THR A 254 -13.19 8.64 1.16
CA THR A 254 -13.34 7.21 1.39
C THR A 254 -12.05 6.45 1.06
N ILE A 255 -11.37 6.80 -0.03
CA ILE A 255 -10.12 6.15 -0.45
C ILE A 255 -8.96 6.51 0.50
N LEU A 256 -8.86 7.76 0.94
CA LEU A 256 -7.68 8.24 1.67
C LEU A 256 -7.82 8.11 3.19
N ASP A 257 -9.01 8.38 3.74
CA ASP A 257 -9.20 8.61 5.19
C ASP A 257 -9.97 7.47 5.90
N THR A 258 -10.31 6.42 5.15
CA THR A 258 -11.06 5.26 5.68
C THR A 258 -10.50 3.95 5.14
N PRO A 259 -10.78 2.79 5.76
CA PRO A 259 -10.43 1.50 5.17
C PRO A 259 -11.36 1.12 4.00
N TYR A 260 -12.45 1.84 3.75
CA TYR A 260 -13.51 1.41 2.82
C TYR A 260 -13.24 1.77 1.35
N ARG A 261 -13.96 1.09 0.45
CA ARG A 261 -13.90 1.29 -1.01
C ARG A 261 -15.10 2.08 -1.51
N LYS A 262 -15.02 2.65 -2.71
CA LYS A 262 -16.14 3.36 -3.35
C LYS A 262 -17.47 2.58 -3.33
N PRO A 263 -17.53 1.25 -3.61
CA PRO A 263 -18.78 0.48 -3.50
C PRO A 263 -19.39 0.46 -2.09
N HIS A 264 -18.55 0.49 -1.05
CA HIS A 264 -19.01 0.58 0.35
C HIS A 264 -19.62 1.95 0.61
N LEU A 265 -18.97 3.04 0.16
CA LEU A 265 -19.53 4.39 0.22
C LEU A 265 -20.90 4.45 -0.48
N ARG A 266 -21.02 3.91 -1.69
CA ARG A 266 -22.32 3.88 -2.40
C ARG A 266 -23.40 3.15 -1.59
N THR A 267 -23.04 2.12 -0.83
CA THR A 267 -23.98 1.38 0.03
C THR A 267 -24.32 2.15 1.31
N ALA A 268 -23.33 2.77 1.95
CA ALA A 268 -23.53 3.65 3.10
C ALA A 268 -24.43 4.84 2.75
N LEU A 269 -24.18 5.53 1.63
CA LEU A 269 -25.03 6.65 1.19
C LEU A 269 -26.48 6.22 0.93
N ARG A 270 -26.72 5.00 0.43
CA ARG A 270 -28.09 4.46 0.29
C ARG A 270 -28.78 4.29 1.65
N SER A 271 -28.07 3.72 2.62
CA SER A 271 -28.54 3.58 4.00
C SER A 271 -28.81 4.94 4.63
N MET A 272 -27.87 5.88 4.55
CA MET A 272 -28.06 7.23 5.09
C MET A 272 -29.25 7.96 4.45
N LYS A 273 -29.49 7.76 3.15
CA LYS A 273 -30.67 8.31 2.46
C LYS A 273 -31.97 7.70 3.00
N SER A 274 -32.06 6.39 3.19
CA SER A 274 -33.27 5.75 3.73
C SER A 274 -33.58 6.21 5.15
N HIS A 275 -32.57 6.56 5.92
CA HIS A 275 -32.71 7.13 7.27
C HIS A 275 -32.84 8.66 7.28
N SER A 276 -33.05 9.31 6.14
CA SER A 276 -33.21 10.78 6.02
C SER A 276 -32.03 11.61 6.56
N LYS A 277 -30.83 11.01 6.66
CA LYS A 277 -29.60 11.67 7.08
C LYS A 277 -28.95 12.49 5.96
N ILE A 278 -29.27 12.17 4.71
CA ILE A 278 -28.80 12.89 3.52
C ILE A 278 -29.92 13.09 2.48
N ARG A 279 -29.74 14.08 1.62
CA ARG A 279 -30.46 14.22 0.34
C ARG A 279 -29.48 14.20 -0.82
N ILE A 280 -29.93 13.78 -2.00
CA ILE A 280 -29.08 13.56 -3.17
C ILE A 280 -29.65 14.32 -4.34
N THR A 281 -28.84 15.17 -4.95
CA THR A 281 -29.17 15.95 -6.15
C THR A 281 -28.24 15.50 -7.28
N LYS A 282 -28.81 15.06 -8.40
CA LYS A 282 -28.04 14.61 -9.56
C LYS A 282 -27.98 15.70 -10.63
N PRO A 283 -26.95 15.71 -11.49
CA PRO A 283 -26.97 16.50 -12.70
C PRO A 283 -28.10 16.06 -13.64
N ASP A 284 -28.63 17.01 -14.41
CA ASP A 284 -29.70 16.75 -15.38
C ASP A 284 -29.26 15.74 -16.45
N GLY A 285 -30.16 14.82 -16.79
CA GLY A 285 -29.90 13.78 -17.80
C GLY A 285 -28.91 12.68 -17.39
N ALA A 286 -28.34 12.74 -16.18
CA ALA A 286 -27.35 11.78 -15.73
C ALA A 286 -27.96 10.40 -15.41
N ARG A 287 -27.32 9.33 -15.91
CA ARG A 287 -27.73 7.93 -15.68
C ARG A 287 -26.97 7.32 -14.50
N GLY A 288 -27.60 6.39 -13.79
CA GLY A 288 -27.01 5.73 -12.61
C GLY A 288 -27.36 6.41 -11.29
N GLN A 289 -26.95 5.81 -10.17
CA GLN A 289 -27.37 6.27 -8.84
C GLN A 289 -26.49 7.39 -8.28
N PHE A 290 -25.21 7.40 -8.63
CA PHE A 290 -24.22 8.38 -8.20
C PHE A 290 -23.25 8.71 -9.35
N PRO A 291 -23.75 9.32 -10.45
CA PRO A 291 -22.90 9.80 -11.54
C PRO A 291 -21.99 10.94 -11.07
N GLU A 292 -20.96 11.24 -11.86
CA GLU A 292 -20.08 12.39 -11.63
C GLU A 292 -20.91 13.70 -11.53
N GLY A 293 -20.53 14.59 -10.61
CA GLY A 293 -21.24 15.84 -10.32
C GLY A 293 -22.45 15.69 -9.38
N THR A 294 -22.73 14.49 -8.86
CA THR A 294 -23.79 14.29 -7.86
C THR A 294 -23.47 15.05 -6.57
N GLN A 295 -24.41 15.85 -6.08
CA GLN A 295 -24.32 16.60 -4.83
C GLN A 295 -25.00 15.83 -3.69
N ILE A 296 -24.29 15.64 -2.59
CA ILE A 296 -24.78 15.00 -1.36
C ILE A 296 -24.98 16.07 -0.30
N HIS A 297 -26.24 16.27 0.11
CA HIS A 297 -26.62 17.23 1.14
C HIS A 297 -26.72 16.49 2.46
N PHE A 298 -25.77 16.71 3.37
CA PHE A 298 -25.80 16.12 4.69
C PHE A 298 -26.70 16.94 5.62
N SER A 299 -27.58 16.26 6.35
CA SER A 299 -28.33 16.88 7.45
C SER A 299 -27.35 17.37 8.52
N ARG A 300 -27.67 18.48 9.21
CA ARG A 300 -26.92 18.85 10.42
C ARG A 300 -27.11 17.75 11.46
N GLY A 301 -26.03 17.14 11.92
CA GLY A 301 -26.06 16.31 13.11
C GLY A 301 -26.57 17.16 14.27
N LEU A 302 -27.59 16.69 14.98
CA LEU A 302 -27.87 17.18 16.33
C LEU A 302 -26.64 16.76 17.14
N GLY A 303 -25.72 17.69 17.39
CA GLY A 303 -24.53 17.43 18.19
C GLY A 303 -24.94 16.81 19.52
N ILE A 304 -24.29 15.70 19.88
CA ILE A 304 -24.26 15.20 21.25
C ILE A 304 -23.15 15.97 21.96
#